data_AF-A0A6L7KNC8-F1
#
_entry.id   AF-A0A6L7KNC8-F1
#
_cell.length_a   1.000
_cell.length_b   1.000
_cell.length_c   1.000
_cell.angle_alpha   90.00
_cell.angle_beta   90.00
_cell.angle_gamma   90.00
#
_symmetry.space_group_name_H-M   'P 1'
#
loop_
_entity.id
_entity.type
_entity.pdbx_description
1 polymer ?
#
loop_
_entity_poly.entity_id
_entity_poly.type
_entity_poly.pdbx_seq_one_letter_code
_entity_poly.pdbx_strand_id
1 'polypeptide(L)'
;MDTMVAPATFSVNEAACVTGVPAKQVHRIIDAGLLNGVAWRNGRARTLHRKGLVGLKLAHETTALLTRKGRRLLVRHLLDHPDARTARMGGIAVDLRPIRREVNDGLARLARAQAMVRCDDTVLSGTPCFLGTRIPVHDIADMLANGDSPDAIGKAFAQLDEDHIALAALYSSAYPRRGRPKNASFWRDRAPAVTARTSLDELPPAQ
;
A
#
# COMPACT_ATOMS: atom_id res chain seq x y z
N MET A 1 11.58 0.17 -28.69
CA MET A 1 11.65 -0.55 -27.40
C MET A 1 11.45 0.48 -26.30
N ASP A 2 10.19 0.89 -26.09
CA ASP A 2 9.84 1.85 -25.03
C ASP A 2 9.82 1.13 -23.69
N THR A 3 10.87 1.35 -22.90
CA THR A 3 10.88 0.96 -21.49
C THR A 3 9.82 1.78 -20.78
N MET A 4 8.69 1.16 -20.48
CA MET A 4 7.61 1.76 -19.69
C MET A 4 8.12 1.97 -18.25
N VAL A 5 8.82 3.09 -18.02
CA VAL A 5 9.18 3.56 -16.68
C VAL A 5 7.89 4.05 -16.03
N ALA A 6 7.26 3.19 -15.23
CA ALA A 6 6.16 3.56 -14.35
C ALA A 6 6.58 4.79 -13.49
N PRO A 7 5.64 5.72 -13.19
CA PRO A 7 5.96 7.02 -12.63
C PRO A 7 6.78 6.92 -11.33
N ALA A 8 7.73 7.84 -11.12
CA ALA A 8 8.61 7.92 -9.95
C ALA A 8 7.88 8.20 -8.61
N THR A 9 6.56 8.06 -8.59
CA THR A 9 5.63 8.54 -7.58
C THR A 9 4.59 7.46 -7.28
N PHE A 10 4.30 7.25 -6.01
CA PHE A 10 3.43 6.19 -5.51
C PHE A 10 2.24 6.82 -4.79
N SER A 11 1.05 6.28 -5.01
CA SER A 11 -0.10 6.52 -4.14
C SER A 11 0.15 5.97 -2.73
N VAL A 12 -0.72 6.33 -1.78
CA VAL A 12 -0.63 5.82 -0.42
C VAL A 12 -0.77 4.29 -0.37
N ASN A 13 -1.61 3.70 -1.22
CA ASN A 13 -1.83 2.26 -1.25
C ASN A 13 -0.62 1.53 -1.84
N GLU A 14 -0.04 2.05 -2.92
CA GLU A 14 1.21 1.51 -3.47
C GLU A 14 2.35 1.65 -2.46
N ALA A 15 2.48 2.78 -1.78
CA ALA A 15 3.49 2.99 -0.75
C ALA A 15 3.30 2.02 0.43
N ALA A 16 2.06 1.81 0.88
CA ALA A 16 1.72 0.84 1.93
C ALA A 16 2.09 -0.59 1.51
N CYS A 17 1.72 -0.97 0.29
CA CYS A 17 2.02 -2.27 -0.32
C CYS A 17 3.53 -2.52 -0.41
N VAL A 18 4.28 -1.52 -0.90
CA VAL A 18 5.75 -1.61 -1.05
C VAL A 18 6.47 -1.68 0.28
N THR A 19 6.08 -0.85 1.25
CA THR A 19 6.81 -0.70 2.51
C THR A 19 6.35 -1.67 3.61
N GLY A 20 5.20 -2.32 3.43
CA GLY A 20 4.51 -3.09 4.48
C GLY A 20 3.90 -2.21 5.57
N VAL A 21 3.97 -0.88 5.45
CA VAL A 21 3.40 0.04 6.43
C VAL A 21 1.88 0.14 6.21
N PRO A 22 1.03 -0.04 7.23
CA PRO A 22 -0.41 0.06 7.06
C PRO A 22 -0.83 1.42 6.47
N ALA A 23 -1.72 1.44 5.47
CA ALA A 23 -2.12 2.66 4.76
C ALA A 23 -2.58 3.81 5.70
N LYS A 24 -3.25 3.47 6.80
CA LYS A 24 -3.62 4.42 7.86
C LYS A 24 -2.40 5.09 8.50
N GLN A 25 -1.33 4.34 8.74
CA GLN A 25 -0.07 4.88 9.27
C GLN A 25 0.67 5.70 8.22
N VAL A 26 0.63 5.30 6.94
CA VAL A 26 1.18 6.11 5.84
C VAL A 26 0.56 7.50 5.82
N HIS A 27 -0.78 7.59 5.89
CA HIS A 27 -1.48 8.87 6.00
C HIS A 27 -1.01 9.68 7.21
N ARG A 28 -0.98 9.08 8.41
CA ARG A 28 -0.53 9.76 9.63
C ARG A 28 0.90 10.28 9.55
N ILE A 29 1.81 9.52 8.94
CA ILE A 29 3.22 9.92 8.79
C ILE A 29 3.34 11.12 7.84
N ILE A 30 2.60 11.11 6.72
CA ILE A 30 2.53 12.23 5.79
C ILE A 30 1.93 13.47 6.49
N ASP A 31 0.79 13.31 7.17
CA ASP A 31 0.09 14.41 7.85
C ASP A 31 0.92 14.99 9.00
N ALA A 32 1.75 14.18 9.65
CA ALA A 32 2.68 14.64 10.66
C ALA A 32 3.89 15.41 10.08
N GLY A 33 4.01 15.50 8.76
CA GLY A 33 5.04 16.24 8.04
C GLY A 33 6.43 15.62 8.13
N LEU A 34 6.51 14.30 8.33
CA LEU A 34 7.81 13.60 8.38
C LEU A 34 8.41 13.42 6.99
N LEU A 35 7.59 13.46 5.94
CA LEU A 35 7.97 13.22 4.55
C LEU A 35 7.86 14.49 3.68
N ASN A 36 8.00 15.66 4.31
CA ASN A 36 7.95 16.94 3.59
C ASN A 36 9.00 16.99 2.47
N GLY A 37 8.64 17.53 1.31
CA GLY A 37 9.52 17.60 0.13
C GLY A 37 9.55 16.32 -0.72
N VAL A 38 9.08 15.19 -0.19
CA VAL A 38 8.95 13.93 -0.95
C VAL A 38 7.52 13.39 -0.98
N ALA A 39 6.60 13.96 -0.20
CA ALA A 39 5.17 13.69 -0.28
C ALA A 39 4.41 14.98 -0.58
N TRP A 40 3.41 14.91 -1.46
CA TRP A 40 2.55 16.04 -1.80
C TRP A 40 1.12 15.59 -2.03
N ARG A 41 0.24 16.58 -2.09
CA ARG A 41 -1.17 16.39 -2.39
C ARG A 41 -1.37 16.59 -3.89
N ASN A 42 -2.03 15.63 -4.53
CA ASN A 42 -2.49 15.72 -5.91
C ASN A 42 -4.04 15.71 -5.89
N GLY A 43 -4.64 16.90 -5.86
CA GLY A 43 -6.08 17.07 -5.67
C GLY A 43 -6.58 16.51 -4.32
N ARG A 44 -7.44 15.48 -4.36
CA ARG A 44 -7.89 14.76 -3.15
C ARG A 44 -6.95 13.61 -2.74
N ALA A 45 -6.02 13.19 -3.61
CA ALA A 45 -5.10 12.11 -3.36
C ALA A 45 -3.76 12.60 -2.77
N ARG A 46 -3.02 11.71 -2.10
CA ARG A 46 -1.63 11.95 -1.66
C ARG A 46 -0.70 11.06 -2.48
N THR A 47 0.41 11.63 -2.92
CA THR A 47 1.46 10.95 -3.68
C THR A 47 2.81 11.10 -2.98
N LEU A 48 3.65 10.07 -3.10
CA LEU A 48 4.93 9.92 -2.45
C LEU A 48 6.00 9.61 -3.50
N HIS A 49 7.06 10.40 -3.56
CA HIS A 49 8.21 10.13 -4.41
C HIS A 49 8.92 8.85 -3.97
N ARG A 50 9.55 8.12 -4.91
CA ARG A 50 10.36 6.92 -4.62
C ARG A 50 11.34 7.10 -3.46
N LYS A 51 12.01 8.26 -3.42
CA LYS A 51 12.97 8.64 -2.37
C LYS A 51 12.36 8.65 -0.95
N GLY A 52 11.04 8.84 -0.84
CA GLY A 52 10.33 8.88 0.44
C GLY A 52 9.95 7.51 1.02
N LEU A 53 10.06 6.41 0.27
CA LEU A 53 9.63 5.07 0.73
C LEU A 53 10.49 4.53 1.89
N VAL A 54 11.81 4.72 1.81
CA VAL A 54 12.73 4.33 2.90
C VAL A 54 12.45 5.19 4.15
N GLY A 55 12.22 6.49 3.97
CA GLY A 55 11.84 7.40 5.06
C GLY A 55 10.50 7.05 5.70
N LEU A 56 9.53 6.61 4.89
CA LEU A 56 8.23 6.16 5.37
C LEU A 56 8.37 4.93 6.29
N LYS A 57 9.12 3.91 5.83
CA LYS A 57 9.35 2.70 6.62
C LYS A 57 10.17 2.97 7.88
N LEU A 58 11.24 3.76 7.78
CA LEU A 58 12.03 4.23 8.92
C LEU A 58 11.16 4.94 9.97
N ALA A 59 10.29 5.86 9.53
CA ALA A 59 9.38 6.58 10.43
C ALA A 59 8.39 5.65 11.14
N HIS A 60 7.98 4.57 10.48
CA HIS A 60 7.07 3.58 11.04
C HIS A 60 7.78 2.70 12.07
N GLU A 61 8.90 2.07 11.72
CA GLU A 61 9.66 1.15 12.59
C GLU A 61 10.16 1.81 13.87
N THR A 62 10.50 3.09 13.78
CA THR A 62 10.98 3.85 14.94
C THR A 62 9.85 4.43 15.81
N THR A 63 8.57 4.14 15.51
CA THR A 63 7.42 4.73 16.24
C THR A 63 7.41 4.39 17.72
N ALA A 64 7.74 3.16 18.09
CA ALA A 64 7.73 2.70 19.48
C ALA A 64 8.95 3.19 20.28
N LEU A 65 10.03 3.57 19.59
CA LEU A 65 11.31 3.90 20.20
C LEU A 65 11.56 5.41 20.28
N LEU A 66 11.05 6.17 19.31
CA LEU A 66 11.40 7.57 19.13
C LEU A 66 10.18 8.48 19.16
N THR A 67 10.35 9.61 19.83
CA THR A 67 9.41 10.73 19.77
C THR A 67 9.22 11.21 18.33
N ARG A 68 8.11 11.91 18.06
CA ARG A 68 7.86 12.51 16.73
C ARG A 68 9.01 13.41 16.28
N LYS A 69 9.62 14.17 17.19
CA LYS A 69 10.79 15.03 16.91
C LYS A 69 12.00 14.18 16.49
N GLY A 70 12.32 13.13 17.24
CA GLY A 70 13.43 12.23 16.91
C GLY A 70 13.27 11.55 15.54
N ARG A 71 12.06 11.06 15.23
CA ARG A 71 11.74 10.48 13.92
C ARG A 71 11.91 11.48 12.78
N ARG A 72 11.42 12.71 12.97
CA ARG A 72 11.58 13.78 11.96
C ARG A 72 13.05 14.04 11.66
N LEU A 73 13.90 14.06 12.67
CA LEU A 73 15.35 14.29 12.48
C LEU A 73 16.01 13.14 11.72
N LEU A 74 15.71 11.88 12.05
CA LEU A 74 16.24 10.73 11.32
C LEU A 74 15.79 10.72 9.86
N VAL A 75 14.49 10.93 9.62
CA VAL A 75 13.95 10.95 8.25
C VAL A 75 14.55 12.11 7.48
N ARG A 76 14.68 13.30 8.08
CA ARG A 76 15.32 14.45 7.43
C ARG A 76 16.78 14.15 7.06
N HIS A 77 17.56 13.60 7.99
CA HIS A 77 18.94 13.19 7.69
C HIS A 77 19.01 12.20 6.51
N LEU A 78 18.10 11.22 6.45
CA LEU A 78 18.01 10.32 5.30
C LEU A 78 17.67 11.06 4.00
N LEU A 79 16.72 11.99 4.02
CA LEU A 79 16.31 12.72 2.83
C LEU A 79 17.43 13.66 2.32
N ASP A 80 18.18 14.27 3.24
CA ASP A 80 19.33 15.13 2.93
C ASP A 80 20.55 14.30 2.47
N HIS A 81 20.67 13.06 2.94
CA HIS A 81 21.75 12.12 2.60
C HIS A 81 21.21 10.78 2.08
N PRO A 82 20.65 10.75 0.86
CA PRO A 82 19.91 9.60 0.33
C PRO A 82 20.74 8.34 0.13
N ASP A 83 22.06 8.43 0.11
CA ASP A 83 22.98 7.29 -0.04
C ASP A 83 23.60 6.86 1.29
N ALA A 84 23.26 7.54 2.40
CA ALA A 84 23.75 7.18 3.72
C ALA A 84 23.31 5.75 4.07
N ARG A 85 24.26 4.98 4.62
CA ARG A 85 24.01 3.65 5.18
C ARG A 85 23.31 3.72 6.53
N THR A 86 23.44 4.84 7.24
CA THR A 86 22.82 5.07 8.55
C THR A 86 22.14 6.43 8.59
N ALA A 87 20.93 6.50 9.15
CA ALA A 87 20.32 7.77 9.54
C ALA A 87 20.74 8.12 10.97
N ARG A 88 21.11 9.38 11.21
CA ARG A 88 21.66 9.82 12.51
C ARG A 88 20.85 10.94 13.13
N MET A 89 20.76 10.92 14.47
CA MET A 89 20.19 11.98 15.28
C MET A 89 20.84 11.96 16.67
N GLY A 90 21.66 12.98 16.98
CA GLY A 90 22.45 12.99 18.20
C GLY A 90 23.34 11.75 18.30
N GLY A 91 23.30 11.06 19.44
CA GLY A 91 24.00 9.78 19.66
C GLY A 91 23.32 8.54 19.07
N ILE A 92 22.16 8.69 18.42
CA ILE A 92 21.40 7.56 17.86
C ILE A 92 21.71 7.42 16.37
N ALA A 93 22.01 6.18 15.96
CA ALA A 93 22.17 5.81 14.56
C ALA A 93 21.30 4.59 14.23
N VAL A 94 20.57 4.65 13.11
CA VAL A 94 19.75 3.55 12.60
C VAL A 94 20.35 3.06 11.29
N ASP A 95 20.65 1.76 11.20
CA ASP A 95 21.09 1.13 9.95
C ASP A 95 19.95 1.08 8.94
N LEU A 96 20.17 1.65 7.76
CA LEU A 96 19.18 1.76 6.69
C LEU A 96 19.23 0.59 5.71
N ARG A 97 20.28 -0.23 5.74
CA ARG A 97 20.43 -1.38 4.82
C ARG A 97 19.25 -2.36 4.88
N PRO A 98 18.78 -2.84 6.06
CA PRO A 98 17.62 -3.75 6.11
C PRO A 98 16.36 -3.08 5.55
N ILE A 99 16.10 -1.82 5.95
CA ILE A 99 14.96 -1.04 5.48
C ILE A 99 14.98 -0.90 3.95
N ARG A 100 16.14 -0.56 3.37
CA ARG A 100 16.30 -0.41 1.92
C ARG A 100 16.06 -1.72 1.19
N ARG A 101 16.59 -2.84 1.72
CA ARG A 101 16.39 -4.16 1.13
C ARG A 101 14.90 -4.51 1.07
N GLU A 102 14.19 -4.37 2.19
CA GLU A 102 12.76 -4.66 2.24
C GLU A 102 11.93 -3.76 1.31
N VAL A 103 12.27 -2.47 1.21
CA VAL A 103 11.61 -1.56 0.26
C VAL A 103 11.90 -1.96 -1.19
N ASN A 104 13.14 -2.35 -1.51
CA ASN A 104 13.50 -2.80 -2.86
C ASN A 104 12.79 -4.11 -3.23
N ASP A 105 12.70 -5.06 -2.30
CA ASP A 105 11.96 -6.31 -2.49
C ASP A 105 10.47 -6.00 -2.71
N GLY A 106 9.90 -5.06 -1.95
CA GLY A 106 8.52 -4.58 -2.13
C GLY A 106 8.28 -3.94 -3.49
N LEU A 107 9.22 -3.10 -3.96
CA LEU A 107 9.16 -2.50 -5.29
C LEU A 107 9.21 -3.56 -6.40
N ALA A 108 10.07 -4.56 -6.27
CA ALA A 108 10.16 -5.66 -7.22
C ALA A 108 8.88 -6.50 -7.24
N ARG A 109 8.27 -6.77 -6.07
CA ARG A 109 6.97 -7.45 -5.99
C ARG A 109 5.85 -6.64 -6.65
N LEU A 110 5.77 -5.32 -6.38
CA LEU A 110 4.78 -4.45 -7.01
C LEU A 110 4.94 -4.41 -8.53
N ALA A 111 6.17 -4.31 -9.03
CA ALA A 111 6.44 -4.32 -10.47
C ALA A 111 6.00 -5.63 -11.14
N ARG A 112 6.26 -6.79 -10.51
CA ARG A 112 5.78 -8.09 -11.00
C ARG A 112 4.25 -8.17 -11.02
N ALA A 113 3.60 -7.70 -9.95
CA ALA A 113 2.14 -7.66 -9.88
C ALA A 113 1.53 -6.71 -10.93
N GLN A 114 2.19 -5.61 -11.30
CA GLN A 114 1.74 -4.76 -12.39
C GLN A 114 1.90 -5.45 -13.76
N ALA A 115 3.05 -6.10 -13.98
CA ALA A 115 3.40 -6.70 -15.27
C ALA A 115 2.46 -7.84 -15.69
N MET A 116 1.85 -8.55 -14.73
CA MET A 116 0.89 -9.61 -15.02
C MET A 116 -0.52 -9.11 -15.36
N VAL A 117 -0.78 -7.80 -15.27
CA VAL A 117 -2.12 -7.21 -15.42
C VAL A 117 -2.20 -6.32 -16.65
N ARG A 118 -3.29 -6.47 -17.41
CA ARG A 118 -3.63 -5.59 -18.53
C ARG A 118 -4.98 -4.94 -18.26
N CYS A 119 -5.03 -3.63 -18.48
CA CYS A 119 -6.28 -2.86 -18.58
C CYS A 119 -6.49 -2.53 -20.06
N ASP A 120 -7.61 -2.95 -20.62
CA ASP A 120 -7.97 -2.69 -22.01
C ASP A 120 -9.43 -2.24 -22.06
N ASP A 121 -9.69 -1.03 -22.54
CA ASP A 121 -11.03 -0.44 -22.56
C ASP A 121 -12.02 -1.24 -23.43
N THR A 122 -11.51 -2.03 -24.37
CA THR A 122 -12.30 -2.95 -25.20
C THR A 122 -12.60 -4.29 -24.52
N VAL A 123 -11.95 -4.58 -23.38
CA VAL A 123 -12.11 -5.81 -22.59
C VAL A 123 -12.71 -5.47 -21.23
N LEU A 124 -13.95 -5.92 -20.99
CA LEU A 124 -14.66 -5.69 -19.72
C LEU A 124 -14.64 -4.22 -19.28
N SER A 125 -14.75 -3.29 -20.23
CA SER A 125 -14.76 -1.84 -19.99
C SER A 125 -13.54 -1.33 -19.20
N GLY A 126 -12.35 -1.86 -19.49
CA GLY A 126 -11.11 -1.44 -18.81
C GLY A 126 -10.87 -2.12 -17.47
N THR A 127 -11.61 -3.21 -17.15
CA THR A 127 -11.39 -3.97 -15.90
C THR A 127 -9.99 -4.60 -15.90
N PRO A 128 -9.20 -4.46 -14.82
CA PRO A 128 -7.89 -5.10 -14.71
C PRO A 128 -8.00 -6.63 -14.76
N CYS A 129 -7.46 -7.23 -15.82
CA CYS A 129 -7.46 -8.68 -16.03
C CYS A 129 -6.02 -9.21 -16.10
N PHE A 130 -5.84 -10.49 -15.77
CA PHE A 130 -4.54 -11.14 -16.01
C PHE A 130 -4.22 -11.16 -17.50
N LEU A 131 -2.96 -10.89 -17.84
CA LEU A 131 -2.49 -10.79 -19.21
C LEU A 131 -2.83 -12.08 -19.99
N GLY A 132 -3.41 -11.91 -21.18
CA GLY A 132 -3.81 -13.05 -22.03
C GLY A 132 -5.11 -13.74 -21.59
N THR A 133 -5.75 -13.29 -20.52
CA THR A 133 -7.02 -13.85 -20.02
C THR A 133 -8.10 -12.79 -19.95
N ARG A 134 -9.35 -13.24 -19.73
CA ARG A 134 -10.47 -12.38 -19.32
C ARG A 134 -10.80 -12.54 -17.83
N ILE A 135 -9.85 -13.00 -17.03
CA ILE A 135 -10.04 -13.27 -15.61
C ILE A 135 -9.70 -12.00 -14.81
N PRO A 136 -10.65 -11.39 -14.08
CA PRO A 136 -10.40 -10.17 -13.34
C PRO A 136 -9.51 -10.42 -12.11
N VAL A 137 -8.46 -9.61 -11.97
CA VAL A 137 -7.47 -9.77 -10.89
C VAL A 137 -8.10 -9.57 -9.52
N HIS A 138 -9.03 -8.62 -9.42
CA HIS A 138 -9.74 -8.36 -8.18
C HIS A 138 -10.68 -9.49 -7.76
N ASP A 139 -11.22 -10.28 -8.70
CA ASP A 139 -12.08 -11.41 -8.33
C ASP A 139 -11.25 -12.52 -7.68
N ILE A 140 -10.06 -12.80 -8.22
CA ILE A 140 -9.11 -13.74 -7.59
C ILE A 140 -8.64 -13.25 -6.22
N ALA A 141 -8.37 -11.94 -6.10
CA ALA A 141 -8.04 -11.35 -4.80
C ALA A 141 -9.20 -11.46 -3.79
N ASP A 142 -10.45 -11.26 -4.24
CA ASP A 142 -11.64 -11.40 -3.41
C ASP A 142 -11.82 -12.87 -2.95
N MET A 143 -11.59 -13.86 -3.84
CA MET A 143 -11.60 -15.29 -3.50
C MET A 143 -10.59 -15.63 -2.39
N LEU A 144 -9.34 -15.19 -2.55
CA LEU A 144 -8.31 -15.36 -1.53
C LEU A 144 -8.70 -14.70 -0.20
N ALA A 145 -9.26 -13.48 -0.25
CA ALA A 145 -9.69 -12.77 0.95
C ALA A 145 -10.89 -13.45 1.65
N ASN A 146 -11.67 -14.25 0.93
CA ASN A 146 -12.77 -15.06 1.46
C ASN A 146 -12.31 -16.44 1.98
N GLY A 147 -11.03 -16.79 1.83
CA GLY A 147 -10.45 -18.03 2.36
C GLY A 147 -10.31 -19.17 1.35
N ASP A 148 -10.56 -18.92 0.06
CA ASP A 148 -10.30 -19.93 -0.98
C ASP A 148 -8.80 -20.25 -1.06
N SER A 149 -8.45 -21.54 -1.17
CA SER A 149 -7.04 -21.95 -1.27
C SER A 149 -6.47 -21.67 -2.66
N PRO A 150 -5.17 -21.34 -2.79
CA PRO A 150 -4.54 -21.15 -4.10
C PRO A 150 -4.68 -22.38 -5.02
N ASP A 151 -4.62 -23.59 -4.48
CA ASP A 151 -4.82 -24.82 -5.25
C ASP A 151 -6.25 -24.94 -5.82
N ALA A 152 -7.28 -24.59 -5.02
CA ALA A 152 -8.67 -24.59 -5.50
C ALA A 152 -8.89 -23.55 -6.60
N ILE A 153 -8.30 -22.37 -6.44
CA ILE A 153 -8.34 -21.30 -7.45
C ILE A 153 -7.64 -21.75 -8.73
N GLY A 154 -6.44 -22.34 -8.63
CA GLY A 154 -5.70 -22.85 -9.79
C GLY A 154 -6.46 -23.94 -10.55
N LYS A 155 -7.18 -24.83 -9.84
CA LYS A 155 -8.07 -25.84 -10.45
C LYS A 155 -9.24 -25.21 -11.18
N ALA A 156 -9.85 -24.16 -10.61
CA ALA A 156 -10.95 -23.44 -11.25
C ALA A 156 -10.49 -22.60 -12.46
N PHE A 157 -9.26 -22.10 -12.42
CA PHE A 157 -8.68 -21.22 -13.43
C PHE A 157 -7.33 -21.76 -13.91
N ALA A 158 -7.35 -22.81 -14.73
CA ALA A 158 -6.15 -23.51 -15.23
C ALA A 158 -5.15 -22.62 -16.03
N GLN A 159 -5.54 -21.40 -16.39
CA GLN A 159 -4.67 -20.41 -17.03
C GLN A 159 -3.81 -19.62 -16.04
N LEU A 160 -4.11 -19.69 -14.74
CA LEU A 160 -3.38 -18.98 -13.69
C LEU A 160 -2.43 -19.94 -12.99
N ASP A 161 -1.18 -19.52 -12.83
CA ASP A 161 -0.22 -20.20 -11.98
C ASP A 161 -0.27 -19.66 -10.53
N GLU A 162 0.51 -20.28 -9.66
CA GLU A 162 0.60 -19.91 -8.25
C GLU A 162 1.08 -18.46 -8.05
N ASP A 163 1.99 -17.98 -8.90
CA ASP A 163 2.52 -16.63 -8.84
C ASP A 163 1.44 -15.58 -9.17
N HIS A 164 0.62 -15.83 -10.20
CA HIS A 164 -0.53 -14.99 -10.55
C HIS A 164 -1.50 -14.87 -9.38
N ILE A 165 -1.83 -16.01 -8.75
CA ILE A 165 -2.75 -16.06 -7.62
C ILE A 165 -2.16 -15.29 -6.43
N ALA A 166 -0.91 -15.55 -6.06
CA ALA A 166 -0.25 -14.87 -4.95
C ALA A 166 -0.13 -13.35 -5.15
N LEU A 167 0.19 -12.90 -6.37
CA LEU A 167 0.32 -11.49 -6.69
C LEU A 167 -1.03 -10.77 -6.83
N ALA A 168 -2.15 -11.48 -6.98
CA ALA A 168 -3.48 -10.89 -7.11
C ALA A 168 -3.86 -10.06 -5.87
N ALA A 169 -3.62 -10.61 -4.68
CA ALA A 169 -3.86 -9.92 -3.42
C ALA A 169 -2.99 -8.66 -3.29
N LEU A 170 -1.73 -8.75 -3.71
CA LEU A 170 -0.81 -7.62 -3.72
C LEU A 170 -1.29 -6.52 -4.65
N TYR A 171 -1.65 -6.86 -5.89
CA TYR A 171 -2.22 -5.92 -6.87
C TYR A 171 -3.47 -5.24 -6.33
N SER A 172 -4.42 -6.01 -5.78
CA SER A 172 -5.68 -5.48 -5.25
C SER A 172 -5.46 -4.50 -4.09
N SER A 173 -4.45 -4.75 -3.25
CA SER A 173 -4.08 -3.84 -2.15
C SER A 173 -3.49 -2.51 -2.65
N ALA A 174 -2.70 -2.54 -3.71
CA ALA A 174 -2.08 -1.36 -4.31
C ALA A 174 -3.08 -0.55 -5.16
N TYR A 175 -3.96 -1.26 -5.88
CA TYR A 175 -4.93 -0.70 -6.83
C TYR A 175 -6.37 -1.09 -6.48
N PRO A 176 -6.91 -0.70 -5.31
CA PRO A 176 -8.27 -1.09 -4.96
C PRO A 176 -9.28 -0.57 -5.99
N ARG A 177 -10.36 -1.33 -6.20
CA ARG A 177 -11.45 -0.98 -7.12
C ARG A 177 -11.94 0.44 -6.84
N ARG A 178 -12.02 1.26 -7.90
CA ARG A 178 -12.57 2.60 -7.81
C ARG A 178 -14.10 2.54 -7.80
N GLY A 179 -14.73 3.29 -6.90
CA GLY A 179 -16.19 3.40 -6.78
C GLY A 179 -16.70 3.05 -5.38
N ARG A 180 -18.03 3.12 -5.19
CA ARG A 180 -18.67 2.64 -3.97
C ARG A 180 -18.36 1.15 -3.81
N PRO A 181 -17.98 0.67 -2.60
CA PRO A 181 -17.87 -0.76 -2.36
C PRO A 181 -19.11 -1.45 -2.89
N LYS A 182 -18.96 -2.54 -3.66
CA LYS A 182 -20.10 -3.38 -3.99
C LYS A 182 -20.66 -3.83 -2.66
N ASN A 183 -21.88 -3.41 -2.33
CA ASN A 183 -22.55 -3.87 -1.12
C ASN A 183 -22.44 -5.40 -1.14
N ALA A 184 -22.07 -6.01 -0.02
CA ALA A 184 -22.23 -7.46 0.11
C ALA A 184 -23.67 -7.76 -0.31
N SER A 185 -23.83 -8.69 -1.26
CA SER A 185 -25.14 -9.11 -1.73
C SER A 185 -26.03 -9.34 -0.51
N PHE A 186 -27.26 -8.83 -0.49
CA PHE A 186 -28.10 -8.74 0.71
C PHE A 186 -28.40 -10.08 1.41
N TRP A 187 -28.11 -11.20 0.76
CA TRP A 187 -28.13 -12.57 1.28
C TRP A 187 -26.86 -12.99 2.03
N ARG A 188 -25.83 -12.13 2.11
CA ARG A 188 -24.62 -12.33 2.90
C ARG A 188 -24.67 -11.42 4.12
N ASP A 189 -24.96 -12.00 5.27
CA ASP A 189 -24.96 -11.32 6.57
C ASP A 189 -23.57 -10.82 6.95
N ARG A 190 -23.24 -9.59 6.52
CA ARG A 190 -22.34 -8.74 7.29
C ARG A 190 -23.21 -7.73 8.01
N ALA A 191 -23.25 -7.83 9.34
CA ALA A 191 -23.82 -6.77 10.15
C ALA A 191 -23.19 -5.43 9.70
N PRO A 192 -23.99 -4.40 9.37
CA PRO A 192 -23.44 -3.11 8.98
C PRO A 192 -22.53 -2.60 10.10
N ALA A 193 -21.38 -2.03 9.72
CA ALA A 193 -20.54 -1.33 10.69
C ALA A 193 -21.36 -0.16 11.24
N VAL A 194 -21.88 -0.32 12.45
CA VAL A 194 -22.62 0.72 13.16
C VAL A 194 -21.62 1.83 13.46
N THR A 195 -21.60 2.87 12.63
CA THR A 195 -21.09 4.17 13.04
C THR A 195 -22.12 4.77 13.99
N ALA A 196 -22.02 4.41 15.27
CA ALA A 196 -22.66 5.18 16.32
C ALA A 196 -21.98 6.56 16.34
N ARG A 197 -22.70 7.59 15.90
CA ARG A 197 -22.37 8.95 16.27
C ARG A 197 -22.82 9.09 17.72
N THR A 198 -21.88 8.94 18.65
CA THR A 198 -22.13 9.32 20.04
C THR A 198 -22.51 10.80 20.02
N SER A 199 -23.74 11.12 20.46
CA SER A 199 -24.14 12.50 20.67
C SER A 199 -23.23 13.09 21.75
N LEU A 200 -22.96 14.40 21.70
CA LEU A 200 -22.17 15.09 22.73
C LEU A 200 -22.77 14.89 24.13
N ASP A 201 -24.08 14.65 24.20
CA ASP A 201 -24.84 14.43 25.44
C ASP A 201 -24.66 13.02 26.04
N GLU A 202 -24.03 12.08 25.32
CA GLU A 202 -23.80 10.70 25.77
C GLU A 202 -22.41 10.47 26.39
N LEU A 203 -21.61 11.53 26.57
CA LEU A 203 -20.30 11.41 27.24
C LEU A 203 -20.49 11.36 28.77
N PRO A 204 -19.85 10.41 29.47
CA PRO A 204 -19.84 10.44 30.93
C PRO A 204 -19.12 11.71 31.43
N PRO A 205 -19.56 12.32 32.54
CA PRO A 205 -18.90 13.50 33.09
C PRO A 205 -17.45 13.16 33.42
N ALA A 206 -16.54 14.03 32.99
CA ALA A 206 -15.11 13.87 33.21
C ALA A 206 -14.82 13.74 34.72
N GLN A 207 -14.12 12.67 35.10
CA GLN A 207 -13.50 12.52 36.41
C GLN A 207 -12.22 13.34 36.49
#